data_AF-A0A4P2V758-F1
#
_entry.id   AF-A0A4P2V758-F1
#
_cell.length_a   1.000
_cell.length_b   1.000
_cell.length_c   1.000
_cell.angle_alpha   90.00
_cell.angle_beta   90.00
_cell.angle_gamma   90.00
#
_symmetry.space_group_name_H-M   'P 1'
#
loop_
_entity.id
_entity.type
_entity.pdbx_description
1 polymer ?
#
loop_
_entity_poly.entity_id
_entity_poly.type
_entity_poly.pdbx_seq_one_letter_code
_entity_poly.pdbx_strand_id
1 'polypeptide(L)'
;HCTVRGAKAEEILERGLKVREYELRRDNFSSTGNFGFGIQEHIDLGIKYDPSIGIYGLDFYVVLGRPGYNVTHRKRKSGTVGFPHRLTK
;
A
#
# COMPACT_ATOMS: atom_id res chain seq x y z
N HIS A 1 -9.53 -8.85 3.46
CA HIS A 1 -8.45 -7.84 3.54
C HIS A 1 -7.20 -8.50 4.12
N CYS A 2 -6.01 -8.09 3.70
CA CYS A 2 -4.74 -8.65 4.18
C CYS A 2 -3.72 -7.52 4.37
N THR A 3 -2.83 -7.63 5.36
CA THR A 3 -1.73 -6.69 5.58
C THR A 3 -0.41 -7.42 5.36
N VAL A 4 0.39 -6.91 4.42
CA VAL A 4 1.72 -7.45 4.11
C VAL A 4 2.77 -6.40 4.47
N ARG A 5 3.95 -6.84 4.94
CA ARG A 5 5.07 -5.97 5.33
C ARG A 5 6.41 -6.54 4.87
N GLY A 6 7.44 -5.70 4.86
CA GLY A 6 8.81 -6.07 4.50
C GLY A 6 8.95 -6.45 3.02
N ALA A 7 9.93 -7.28 2.70
CA ALA A 7 10.27 -7.66 1.33
C ALA A 7 9.08 -8.22 0.51
N LYS A 8 8.15 -8.94 1.16
CA LYS A 8 6.93 -9.43 0.50
C LYS A 8 6.02 -8.31 0.02
N ALA A 9 5.92 -7.22 0.79
CA ALA A 9 5.11 -6.08 0.40
C ALA A 9 5.75 -5.33 -0.78
N GLU A 10 7.08 -5.20 -0.78
CA GLU A 10 7.84 -4.56 -1.86
C GLU A 10 7.70 -5.35 -3.16
N GLU A 11 7.82 -6.68 -3.12
CA GLU A 11 7.66 -7.53 -4.30
C GLU A 11 6.24 -7.43 -4.90
N ILE A 12 5.20 -7.47 -4.05
CA ILE A 12 3.82 -7.35 -4.51
C ILE A 12 3.55 -5.95 -5.06
N LEU A 13 4.08 -4.92 -4.42
CA LEU A 13 3.96 -3.53 -4.87
C LEU A 13 4.59 -3.35 -6.26
N GLU A 14 5.79 -3.90 -6.47
CA GLU A 14 6.49 -3.84 -7.76
C GLU A 14 5.66 -4.48 -8.88
N ARG A 15 5.11 -5.66 -8.62
CA ARG A 15 4.21 -6.33 -9.58
C ARG A 15 2.95 -5.50 -9.86
N GLY A 16 2.34 -4.93 -8.82
CA GLY A 16 1.13 -4.12 -8.97
C GLY A 16 1.37 -2.79 -9.71
N LEU A 17 2.49 -2.12 -9.46
CA LEU A 17 2.87 -0.90 -10.16
C LEU A 17 3.18 -1.17 -11.63
N LYS A 18 3.81 -2.30 -11.95
CA LYS A 18 4.05 -2.71 -13.33
C LYS A 18 2.77 -2.88 -14.14
N VAL A 19 1.71 -3.44 -13.54
CA VAL A 19 0.37 -3.54 -14.16
C VAL A 19 -0.23 -2.16 -14.46
N ARG A 20 0.12 -1.16 -13.63
CA ARG A 20 -0.28 0.24 -13.82
C ARG A 20 0.73 1.07 -14.61
N GLU A 21 1.68 0.43 -15.28
CA GLU A 21 2.73 1.10 -16.06
C GLU A 21 3.53 2.14 -15.26
N TYR A 22 3.59 1.97 -13.93
CA TYR A 22 4.15 2.93 -12.97
C TYR A 22 3.51 4.32 -13.01
N GLU A 23 2.31 4.45 -13.60
CA GLU A 23 1.56 5.69 -13.65
C GLU A 23 0.41 5.71 -12.62
N LEU A 24 0.35 6.78 -11.83
CA LEU A 24 -0.69 7.01 -10.83
C LEU A 24 -1.20 8.45 -10.93
N ARG A 25 -2.50 8.65 -10.71
CA ARG A 25 -3.10 9.99 -10.71
C ARG A 25 -2.80 10.69 -9.38
N ARG A 26 -2.77 12.01 -9.40
CA ARG A 26 -2.58 12.82 -8.18
C ARG A 26 -3.63 12.54 -7.10
N ASP A 27 -4.84 12.13 -7.50
CA ASP A 27 -5.94 11.84 -6.58
C ASP A 27 -5.76 10.52 -5.83
N ASN A 28 -4.87 9.63 -6.31
CA ASN A 28 -4.50 8.42 -5.60
C ASN A 28 -3.66 8.69 -4.35
N PHE A 29 -3.11 9.90 -4.21
CA PHE A 29 -2.27 10.31 -3.08
C PHE A 29 -3.12 11.05 -2.03
N SER A 30 -3.09 10.54 -0.80
CA SER A 30 -3.75 11.12 0.37
C SER A 30 -2.96 12.28 0.97
N SER A 31 -3.63 13.16 1.72
CA SER A 31 -3.00 14.25 2.47
C SER A 31 -1.95 13.78 3.49
N THR A 32 -2.05 12.53 3.95
CA THR A 32 -1.14 11.90 4.91
C THR A 32 0.09 11.24 4.26
N GLY A 33 0.30 11.44 2.96
CA GLY A 33 1.45 10.87 2.23
C GLY A 33 1.34 9.37 1.92
N ASN A 34 0.16 8.78 2.11
CA ASN A 34 -0.15 7.40 1.69
C ASN A 34 -0.78 7.43 0.30
N PHE A 35 -0.71 6.32 -0.42
CA PHE A 35 -1.34 6.21 -1.74
C PHE A 35 -2.01 4.86 -1.93
N GLY A 36 -2.91 4.77 -2.89
CA GLY A 36 -3.56 3.52 -3.24
C GLY A 36 -4.02 3.48 -4.68
N PHE A 37 -4.10 2.27 -5.22
CA PHE A 37 -4.54 2.02 -6.59
C PHE A 37 -5.28 0.69 -6.67
N GLY A 38 -6.27 0.62 -7.54
CA GLY A 38 -6.98 -0.62 -7.83
C GLY A 38 -6.34 -1.36 -9.00
N ILE A 39 -6.52 -2.67 -9.05
CA ILE A 39 -6.27 -3.54 -10.19
C ILE A 39 -7.58 -4.26 -10.49
N GLN A 40 -8.01 -4.25 -11.75
CA GLN A 40 -9.30 -4.83 -12.13
C GLN A 40 -9.25 -6.35 -12.20
N GLU A 41 -8.09 -6.91 -12.59
CA GLU A 41 -7.90 -8.34 -12.75
C GLU A 41 -6.63 -8.81 -12.03
N HIS A 42 -6.78 -9.66 -11.01
CA HIS A 42 -5.64 -10.21 -10.27
C HIS A 42 -4.72 -11.10 -11.13
N ILE A 43 -5.16 -11.56 -12.31
CA ILE A 43 -4.35 -12.38 -13.22
C ILE A 43 -3.15 -11.58 -13.77
N ASP A 44 -3.27 -10.26 -13.88
CA ASP A 44 -2.20 -9.36 -14.33
C ASP A 44 -1.02 -9.34 -13.35
N LEU A 45 -1.24 -9.74 -12.09
CA LEU A 45 -0.17 -9.89 -11.08
C LEU A 45 0.67 -11.17 -11.28
N GLY A 46 0.36 -11.99 -12.28
CA GLY A 46 1.04 -13.25 -12.58
C GLY A 46 0.56 -14.43 -11.73
N ILE A 47 -0.63 -14.33 -11.14
CA ILE A 47 -1.27 -15.44 -10.42
C ILE A 47 -1.94 -16.36 -11.44
N LYS A 48 -1.76 -17.68 -11.30
CA LYS A 48 -2.41 -18.65 -12.18
C LYS A 48 -3.93 -18.54 -12.08
N TYR A 49 -4.59 -18.62 -13.23
CA TYR A 49 -6.03 -18.68 -13.32
C TYR A 49 -6.56 -20.00 -12.74
N ASP A 50 -7.52 -19.91 -11.81
CA ASP A 50 -8.31 -21.02 -11.30
C ASP A 50 -9.80 -20.77 -11.63
N PRO A 51 -10.44 -21.64 -12.45
CA PRO A 51 -11.85 -21.51 -12.82
C PRO A 51 -12.82 -21.47 -11.63
N SER A 52 -12.41 -22.02 -10.48
CA SER A 52 -13.22 -22.09 -9.27
C SER A 52 -13.31 -20.74 -8.53
N ILE A 53 -12.30 -19.88 -8.70
CA ILE A 53 -12.20 -18.59 -8.02
C ILE A 53 -12.68 -17.45 -8.94
N GLY A 54 -12.44 -17.56 -10.24
CA GLY A 54 -12.77 -16.54 -11.23
C GLY A 54 -11.88 -15.30 -11.15
N ILE A 55 -12.09 -14.34 -12.06
CA ILE A 55 -11.34 -13.08 -12.11
C ILE A 55 -11.94 -12.10 -11.10
N TYR A 56 -11.16 -11.73 -10.10
CA TYR A 56 -11.50 -10.66 -9.16
C TYR A 56 -10.53 -9.48 -9.25
N GLY A 57 -11.05 -8.30 -8.92
CA GLY A 57 -10.29 -7.07 -8.72
C GLY A 57 -9.70 -6.97 -7.32
N LEU A 58 -8.64 -6.18 -7.20
CA LEU A 58 -7.87 -5.98 -5.98
C LEU A 58 -7.61 -4.49 -5.75
N ASP A 59 -7.81 -4.03 -4.53
CA ASP A 59 -7.41 -2.68 -4.11
C ASP A 59 -6.14 -2.72 -3.27
N PHE A 60 -5.14 -1.94 -3.69
CA PHE A 60 -3.90 -1.74 -2.96
C PHE A 60 -3.95 -0.41 -2.22
N TYR A 61 -3.64 -0.45 -0.93
CA TYR A 61 -3.42 0.74 -0.12
C TYR A 61 -2.06 0.65 0.57
N VAL A 62 -1.18 1.58 0.23
CA VAL A 62 0.21 1.62 0.67
C VAL A 62 0.36 2.70 1.72
N VAL A 63 0.79 2.28 2.91
CA VAL A 63 1.09 3.18 4.03
C VAL A 63 2.58 3.49 4.03
N LEU A 64 2.92 4.75 3.78
CA LEU A 64 4.29 5.24 3.92
C LEU A 64 4.50 5.74 5.35
N GLY A 65 5.71 5.56 5.88
CA GLY A 65 6.04 5.98 7.24
C GLY A 65 7.51 6.30 7.37
N ARG A 66 7.82 7.33 8.18
CA ARG A 66 9.20 7.63 8.58
C ARG A 66 9.61 6.75 9.77
N PRO A 67 10.92 6.47 9.95
CA PRO A 67 11.41 5.88 11.18
C PRO A 67 11.06 6.78 12.36
N GLY A 68 10.33 6.26 13.35
CA GLY A 68 9.87 7.05 14.52
C GLY A 68 8.35 7.02 14.76
N TYR A 69 7.57 6.52 13.79
CA TYR A 69 6.12 6.35 13.93
C TYR A 69 5.69 5.33 14.99
N ASN A 70 6.62 4.57 15.57
CA ASN A 70 6.31 3.68 16.68
C ASN A 70 5.86 4.44 17.95
N VAL A 71 6.13 5.75 18.05
CA VAL A 71 5.72 6.57 19.22
C VAL A 71 4.21 6.59 19.44
N THR A 72 3.40 6.52 18.37
CA THR A 72 1.93 6.45 18.47
C THR A 72 1.41 5.04 18.70
N HIS A 73 2.19 4.01 18.37
CA HIS A 73 1.76 2.61 18.42
C HIS A 73 2.24 1.89 19.68
N ARG A 74 3.33 2.33 20.30
CA ARG A 74 3.90 1.72 21.50
C ARG A 74 2.96 1.87 22.71
N LYS A 75 2.87 0.82 23.52
CA LYS A 75 2.05 0.82 24.75
C LYS A 75 2.63 1.73 25.85
N ARG A 76 3.95 1.75 26.04
CA ARG A 76 4.62 2.53 27.08
C ARG A 76 5.01 3.91 26.55
N LYS A 77 4.66 4.97 27.30
CA LYS A 77 4.97 6.37 26.96
C LYS A 77 4.50 6.72 25.53
N SER A 78 3.27 6.37 25.19
CA SER A 78 2.66 6.77 23.92
C SER A 78 2.65 8.30 23.78
N GLY A 79 2.79 8.79 22.56
CA GLY A 79 2.72 10.22 22.26
C GLY A 79 2.30 10.46 20.82
N THR A 80 2.13 11.72 20.45
CA THR A 80 1.76 12.11 19.09
C THR A 80 3.00 12.37 18.23
N VAL A 81 2.96 11.95 16.96
CA VAL A 81 3.98 12.34 15.98
C VAL A 81 3.88 13.84 15.72
N GLY A 82 4.98 14.56 15.93
CA GLY A 82 5.07 16.01 15.68
C GLY A 82 4.89 16.35 14.20
N PHE A 83 4.36 17.54 13.91
CA PHE A 83 4.04 17.98 12.54
C PHE A 83 5.22 17.84 11.55
N PRO A 84 6.47 18.24 11.89
CA PRO A 84 7.60 18.11 10.95
C PRO A 84 7.96 16.66 10.59
N HIS A 85 7.55 15.70 11.43
CA HIS A 85 7.81 14.28 11.22
C HIS A 85 6.69 13.57 10.46
N ARG A 86 5.54 14.24 10.27
CA ARG A 86 4.43 13.68 9.49
C ARG A 86 4.78 13.69 7.99
N LEU A 87 4.21 12.74 7.26
CA LEU A 87 4.24 12.77 5.80
C LEU A 87 3.10 13.66 5.29
N THR A 88 3.35 14.33 4.19
CA THR A 88 2.39 15.18 3.48
C THR A 88 2.24 14.68 2.05
N LYS A 89 1.12 15.05 1.41
CA LYS A 89 0.93 14.89 -0.03
C LYS A 89 1.93 15.72 -0.82
#